data_AF-A0A498N088-F1
#
_entry.id   AF-A0A498N088-F1
#
_cell.length_a   1.000
_cell.length_b   1.000
_cell.length_c   1.000
_cell.angle_alpha   90.00
_cell.angle_beta   90.00
_cell.angle_gamma   90.00
#
_symmetry.space_group_name_H-M   'P 1'
#
loop_
_entity.id
_entity.type
_entity.pdbx_description
1 polymer ?
#
loop_
_entity_poly.entity_id
_entity_poly.type
_entity_poly.pdbx_seq_one_letter_code
_entity_poly.pdbx_strand_id
1 'polypeptide(L)'
;MEALRFSNPPTVEQSVAHHLHPNRLTQSPSLPGKMERFTASMFQKIYKSLVLAARALNVTSMLMAYQAELLEELDTQLDAGNPNPTVWEEICNITDLNLRTSHGAVQSCGRTVALSVVG
;
A
#
# COMPACT_ATOMS: atom_id res chain seq x y z
N MET A 1 -9.90 4.27 -11.43
CA MET A 1 -10.74 3.04 -11.33
C MET A 1 -9.96 1.83 -10.79
N GLU A 2 -8.63 1.76 -10.93
CA GLU A 2 -7.80 0.62 -10.46
C GLU A 2 -7.52 0.61 -8.95
N ALA A 3 -7.45 1.79 -8.31
CA ALA A 3 -7.27 1.89 -6.85
C ALA A 3 -8.42 1.27 -6.03
N LEU A 4 -9.58 0.96 -6.62
CA LEU A 4 -10.62 0.22 -5.91
C LEU A 4 -10.41 -1.30 -5.96
N ARG A 5 -9.76 -1.82 -7.03
CA ARG A 5 -9.59 -3.27 -7.26
C ARG A 5 -8.70 -3.94 -6.22
N PHE A 6 -7.71 -3.23 -5.70
CA PHE A 6 -6.78 -3.79 -4.72
C PHE A 6 -7.21 -3.60 -3.27
N SER A 7 -8.34 -2.95 -2.99
CA SER A 7 -8.73 -2.63 -1.61
C SER A 7 -9.21 -3.85 -0.81
N ASN A 8 -9.52 -4.95 -1.49
CA ASN A 8 -9.87 -6.23 -0.88
C ASN A 8 -8.95 -7.33 -1.40
N PRO A 9 -8.69 -8.38 -0.59
CA PRO A 9 -7.97 -9.55 -1.07
C PRO A 9 -8.75 -10.18 -2.24
N PRO A 10 -8.05 -10.75 -3.23
CA PRO A 10 -8.69 -11.45 -4.31
C PRO A 10 -9.49 -12.64 -3.78
N THR A 11 -10.68 -12.85 -4.33
CA THR A 11 -11.48 -14.03 -4.02
C THR A 11 -10.81 -15.26 -4.62
N VAL A 12 -10.77 -16.37 -3.88
CA VAL A 12 -10.31 -17.66 -4.41
C VAL A 12 -11.20 -18.05 -5.58
N GLU A 13 -10.58 -18.37 -6.72
CA GLU A 13 -11.32 -18.81 -7.90
C GLU A 13 -12.09 -20.09 -7.61
N GLN A 14 -13.29 -20.22 -8.20
CA GLN A 14 -14.15 -21.37 -7.95
C GLN A 14 -13.46 -22.68 -8.37
N SER A 15 -12.78 -22.71 -9.51
CA SER A 15 -12.01 -23.88 -9.97
C SER A 15 -11.02 -24.37 -8.92
N VAL A 16 -10.23 -23.45 -8.36
CA VAL A 16 -9.25 -23.71 -7.29
C VAL A 16 -9.96 -24.17 -6.02
N ALA A 17 -11.06 -23.52 -5.62
CA ALA A 17 -11.83 -23.91 -4.45
C ALA A 17 -12.43 -25.33 -4.56
N HIS A 18 -12.89 -25.73 -5.75
CA HIS A 18 -13.39 -27.08 -6.01
C HIS A 18 -12.26 -28.11 -6.01
N HIS A 19 -11.08 -27.76 -6.52
CA HIS A 19 -9.91 -28.64 -6.48
C HIS A 19 -9.38 -28.85 -5.06
N LEU A 20 -9.37 -27.80 -4.23
CA LEU A 20 -8.93 -27.88 -2.83
C LEU A 20 -9.92 -28.66 -1.95
N HIS A 21 -11.21 -28.70 -2.31
CA HIS A 21 -12.25 -29.44 -1.59
C HIS A 21 -13.01 -30.40 -2.53
N PRO A 22 -12.36 -31.47 -3.02
CA PRO A 22 -12.94 -32.35 -4.04
C PRO A 22 -14.15 -33.17 -3.52
N ASN A 23 -14.27 -33.35 -2.20
CA ASN A 23 -15.26 -34.22 -1.55
C ASN A 23 -16.44 -33.50 -0.87
N ARG A 24 -16.81 -32.29 -1.32
CA ARG A 24 -17.97 -31.56 -0.79
C ARG A 24 -19.30 -32.34 -0.82
N LEU A 25 -19.38 -33.40 -1.62
CA LEU A 25 -20.58 -34.24 -1.78
C LEU A 25 -20.63 -35.43 -0.82
N THR A 26 -19.52 -35.85 -0.21
CA THR A 26 -19.44 -37.08 0.61
C THR A 26 -19.21 -36.81 2.10
N GLN A 27 -18.89 -35.57 2.47
CA GLN A 27 -18.75 -35.13 3.85
C GLN A 27 -19.73 -33.99 4.11
N SER A 28 -20.48 -34.09 5.22
CA SER A 28 -21.35 -33.01 5.69
C SER A 28 -20.54 -31.71 5.75
N PRO A 29 -20.98 -30.62 5.10
CA PRO A 29 -20.23 -29.38 5.09
C PRO A 29 -20.06 -28.86 6.52
N SER A 30 -18.84 -28.95 7.07
CA SER A 30 -18.50 -28.31 8.34
C SER A 30 -18.15 -26.86 8.07
N LEU A 31 -18.80 -25.94 8.79
CA LEU A 31 -18.41 -24.53 8.77
C LEU A 31 -16.97 -24.38 9.27
N PRO A 32 -16.21 -23.38 8.77
CA PRO A 32 -14.87 -23.14 9.26
C PRO A 32 -14.85 -22.94 10.78
N GLY A 33 -13.88 -23.59 11.42
CA GLY A 33 -13.62 -23.48 12.84
C GLY A 33 -13.42 -22.03 13.28
N LYS A 34 -13.56 -21.78 14.59
CA LYS A 34 -13.34 -20.42 15.15
C LYS A 34 -11.93 -19.90 14.82
N MET A 35 -10.92 -20.77 14.92
CA MET A 35 -9.52 -20.43 14.63
C MET A 35 -9.33 -20.11 13.14
N GLU A 36 -9.88 -20.92 12.23
CA GLU A 36 -9.79 -20.68 10.78
C GLU A 36 -10.42 -19.34 10.38
N ARG A 37 -11.60 -19.01 10.93
CA ARG A 37 -12.24 -17.71 10.70
C ARG A 37 -11.43 -16.54 11.26
N PHE A 38 -10.81 -16.73 12.42
CA PHE A 38 -9.93 -15.74 13.02
C PHE A 38 -8.69 -15.50 12.15
N THR A 39 -7.97 -16.55 11.76
CA THR A 39 -6.80 -16.48 10.88
C THR A 39 -7.13 -15.83 9.55
N ALA A 40 -8.25 -16.21 8.89
CA ALA A 40 -8.70 -15.57 7.66
C ALA A 40 -8.97 -14.07 7.82
N SER A 41 -9.59 -13.66 8.95
CA SER A 41 -9.81 -12.25 9.28
C SER A 41 -8.50 -11.48 9.48
N MET A 42 -7.49 -12.11 10.09
CA MET A 42 -6.16 -11.51 10.26
C MET A 42 -5.46 -11.30 8.92
N PHE A 43 -5.45 -12.30 8.04
CA PHE A 43 -4.91 -12.17 6.68
C PHE A 43 -5.61 -11.09 5.87
N GLN A 44 -6.93 -10.95 5.99
CA GLN A 44 -7.66 -9.87 5.31
C GLN A 44 -7.20 -8.48 5.80
N LYS A 45 -6.97 -8.31 7.11
CA LYS A 45 -6.47 -7.05 7.68
C LYS A 45 -5.03 -6.78 7.25
N ILE A 46 -4.16 -7.79 7.27
CA ILE A 46 -2.78 -7.74 6.79
C ILE A 46 -2.74 -7.28 5.33
N TYR A 47 -3.52 -7.91 4.46
CA TYR A 47 -3.61 -7.55 3.04
C TYR A 47 -4.00 -6.08 2.85
N LYS A 48 -5.04 -5.62 3.56
CA LYS A 48 -5.48 -4.23 3.49
C LYS A 48 -4.40 -3.25 3.94
N SER A 49 -3.70 -3.56 5.03
CA SER A 49 -2.59 -2.75 5.53
C SER A 49 -1.42 -2.71 4.54
N LEU A 50 -1.05 -3.84 3.93
CA LEU A 50 -0.01 -3.89 2.90
C LEU A 50 -0.37 -3.07 1.66
N VAL A 51 -1.62 -3.13 1.20
CA VAL A 51 -2.07 -2.33 0.05
C VAL A 51 -2.00 -0.83 0.35
N LEU A 52 -2.36 -0.40 1.56
CA LEU A 52 -2.21 1.00 1.97
C LEU A 52 -0.73 1.43 1.97
N ALA A 53 0.15 0.59 2.51
CA ALA A 53 1.59 0.84 2.49
C ALA A 53 2.12 0.95 1.05
N ALA A 54 1.77 0.01 0.18
CA ALA A 54 2.22 -0.02 -1.21
C ALA A 54 1.77 1.22 -2.00
N ARG A 55 0.53 1.69 -1.79
CA ARG A 55 0.02 2.92 -2.40
C ARG A 55 0.77 4.15 -1.91
N ALA A 56 0.97 4.25 -0.60
CA ALA A 56 1.73 5.36 -0.03
C ALA A 56 3.16 5.39 -0.59
N LEU A 57 3.83 4.24 -0.65
CA LEU A 57 5.18 4.13 -1.23
C LEU A 57 5.22 4.47 -2.72
N ASN A 58 4.21 4.09 -3.49
CA ASN A 58 4.12 4.46 -4.91
C ASN A 58 3.99 5.99 -5.09
N VAL A 59 3.14 6.63 -4.29
CA VAL A 59 3.01 8.11 -4.28
C VAL A 59 4.33 8.76 -3.88
N THR A 60 4.96 8.31 -2.79
CA THR A 60 6.28 8.80 -2.36
C THR A 60 7.32 8.66 -3.47
N SER A 61 7.34 7.54 -4.20
CA SER A 61 8.27 7.35 -5.32
C SER A 61 8.06 8.38 -6.43
N MET A 62 6.81 8.70 -6.78
CA MET A 62 6.52 9.71 -7.81
C MET A 62 6.90 11.11 -7.34
N LEU A 63 6.56 11.45 -6.09
CA LEU A 63 6.89 12.74 -5.49
C LEU A 63 8.40 12.95 -5.38
N MET A 64 9.19 11.94 -5.02
CA MET A 64 10.64 12.04 -4.99
C MET A 64 11.26 12.22 -6.39
N ALA A 65 10.71 11.58 -7.41
CA ALA A 65 11.17 11.79 -8.79
C ALA A 65 10.91 13.23 -9.24
N TYR A 66 9.71 13.74 -8.99
CA TYR A 66 9.37 15.14 -9.29
C TYR A 66 10.21 16.13 -8.46
N GLN A 67 10.48 15.82 -7.19
CA GLN A 67 11.37 16.63 -6.36
C GLN A 67 12.79 16.70 -6.94
N ALA A 68 13.29 15.62 -7.55
CA ALA A 68 14.60 15.62 -8.20
C ALA A 68 14.63 16.54 -9.43
N GLU A 69 13.57 16.52 -10.25
CA GLU A 69 13.43 17.42 -11.41
C GLU A 69 13.40 18.90 -10.97
N LEU A 70 12.66 19.22 -9.90
CA LEU A 70 12.62 20.59 -9.36
C LEU A 70 13.97 21.07 -8.82
N LEU A 71 14.75 20.16 -8.21
CA LEU A 71 16.08 20.48 -7.70
C LEU A 71 17.05 20.78 -8.85
N GLU A 72 16.99 20.03 -9.95
CA GLU A 72 17.79 20.29 -11.17
C GLU A 72 17.40 21.62 -11.83
N GLU A 73 16.10 21.92 -11.89
CA GLU A 73 15.62 23.20 -12.40
C GLU A 73 16.10 24.37 -11.52
N LEU A 74 16.03 24.22 -10.19
CA LEU A 74 16.51 25.26 -9.27
C LEU A 74 18.01 25.52 -9.43
N ASP A 75 18.82 24.47 -9.57
CA ASP A 75 20.26 24.58 -9.81
C ASP A 75 20.57 25.38 -11.08
N THR A 76 19.88 25.05 -12.17
CA THR A 76 20.00 25.77 -13.46
C THR A 76 19.62 27.26 -13.33
N GLN A 77 18.56 27.58 -12.57
CA GLN A 77 18.13 28.97 -12.37
C GLN A 77 19.07 29.76 -11.46
N LEU A 78 19.69 29.10 -10.47
CA LEU A 78 20.71 29.68 -9.62
C LEU A 78 21.96 30.05 -10.42
N ASP A 79 22.42 29.15 -11.30
CA ASP A 79 23.54 29.39 -12.21
C ASP A 79 23.25 30.55 -13.19
N ALA A 80 22.01 30.66 -13.66
CA ALA A 80 21.55 31.75 -14.51
C ALA A 80 21.37 33.09 -13.75
N GLY A 81 21.47 33.09 -12.41
CA GLY A 81 21.30 34.28 -11.58
C GLY A 81 19.86 34.81 -11.50
N ASN A 82 18.87 33.99 -11.88
CA ASN A 82 17.45 34.37 -11.86
C ASN A 82 16.59 33.26 -11.22
N PRO A 83 16.75 32.99 -9.92
CA PRO A 83 15.99 31.95 -9.23
C PRO A 83 14.52 32.33 -9.11
N ASN A 84 13.65 31.42 -9.55
CA ASN A 84 12.22 31.53 -9.36
C ASN A 84 11.83 30.99 -7.96
N PRO A 85 11.34 31.84 -7.04
CA PRO A 85 11.02 31.41 -5.67
C PRO A 85 9.90 30.36 -5.61
N THR A 86 9.07 30.25 -6.65
CA THR A 86 7.99 29.25 -6.70
C THR A 86 8.51 27.82 -6.82
N VAL A 87 9.69 27.62 -7.41
CA VAL A 87 10.35 26.29 -7.48
C VAL A 87 10.73 25.82 -6.08
N TRP A 88 11.29 26.73 -5.27
CA TRP A 88 11.65 26.43 -3.88
C TRP A 88 10.43 26.12 -3.02
N GLU A 89 9.35 26.90 -3.17
CA GLU A 89 8.09 26.66 -2.49
C GLU A 89 7.52 25.27 -2.81
N GLU A 90 7.54 24.89 -4.10
CA GLU A 90 7.09 23.58 -4.53
C GLU A 90 7.95 22.45 -3.95
N ILE A 91 9.28 22.59 -3.93
CA ILE A 91 10.18 21.63 -3.26
C ILE A 91 9.80 21.43 -1.79
N CYS A 92 9.47 22.51 -1.08
CA CYS A 92 9.03 22.44 0.32
C CYS A 92 7.69 21.71 0.46
N ASN A 93 6.72 22.00 -0.41
CA ASN A 93 5.42 21.34 -0.45
C ASN A 93 5.55 19.84 -0.71
N ILE A 94 6.36 19.46 -1.71
CA ILE A 94 6.61 18.05 -2.04
C ILE A 94 7.34 17.32 -0.91
N THR A 95 8.28 17.99 -0.23
CA THR A 95 8.97 17.42 0.94
C THR A 95 7.98 17.10 2.07
N ASP A 96 7.08 18.03 2.39
CA ASP A 96 6.07 17.82 3.42
C ASP A 96 5.08 16.70 3.05
N LEU A 97 4.64 16.65 1.78
CA LEU A 97 3.81 15.55 1.26
C LEU A 97 4.52 14.20 1.36
N ASN A 98 5.81 14.15 1.02
CA ASN A 98 6.65 12.95 1.14
C ASN A 98 6.75 12.47 2.59
N LEU A 99 6.99 13.37 3.55
CA LEU A 99 7.05 13.03 4.97
C LEU A 99 5.72 12.46 5.48
N ARG A 100 4.60 13.14 5.18
CA ARG A 100 3.26 12.68 5.58
C ARG A 100 2.91 11.32 4.99
N THR A 101 3.19 11.12 3.71
CA THR A 101 2.88 9.87 3.01
C THR A 101 3.77 8.71 3.48
N SER A 102 5.07 8.97 3.66
CA SER A 102 6.02 7.97 4.17
C SER A 102 5.66 7.52 5.59
N HIS A 103 5.24 8.45 6.44
CA HIS A 103 4.75 8.13 7.78
C HIS A 103 3.51 7.22 7.73
N GLY A 104 2.55 7.50 6.85
CA GLY A 104 1.39 6.63 6.62
C GLY A 104 1.77 5.22 6.13
N ALA A 105 2.80 5.11 5.29
CA ALA A 105 3.35 3.83 4.86
C ALA A 105 3.95 3.05 6.05
N VAL A 106 4.77 3.71 6.87
CA VAL A 106 5.39 3.10 8.06
C VAL A 106 4.34 2.61 9.06
N GLN A 107 3.30 3.39 9.32
CA GLN A 107 2.19 2.96 10.20
C GLN A 107 1.48 1.71 9.65
N SER A 108 1.25 1.67 8.33
CA SER A 108 0.62 0.54 7.67
C SER A 108 1.50 -0.71 7.72
N CYS A 109 2.82 -0.57 7.55
CA CYS A 109 3.79 -1.65 7.75
C CYS A 109 3.81 -2.14 9.21
N GLY A 110 3.87 -1.23 10.18
CA GLY A 110 3.86 -1.57 11.61
C GLY A 110 2.60 -2.34 12.01
N ARG A 111 1.43 -1.91 11.51
CA ARG A 111 0.18 -2.65 11.67
C ARG A 111 0.23 -4.05 11.07
N THR A 112 0.85 -4.20 9.90
CA THR A 112 1.02 -5.51 9.24
C THR A 112 1.87 -6.45 10.11
N VAL A 113 2.99 -5.97 10.64
CA VAL A 113 3.86 -6.74 11.55
C VAL A 113 3.10 -7.15 12.81
N ALA A 114 2.39 -6.21 13.43
CA ALA A 114 1.60 -6.48 14.64
C ALA A 114 0.49 -7.51 14.39
N LEU A 115 -0.18 -7.46 13.23
CA LEU A 115 -1.21 -8.44 12.88
C LEU A 115 -0.62 -9.83 12.59
N SER A 116 0.63 -9.90 12.12
CA SER A 116 1.29 -11.17 11.79
C SER A 116 1.71 -11.98 13.02
N VAL A 117 1.89 -11.33 14.18
CA VAL A 117 2.23 -12.00 15.46
C VAL A 117 1.00 -12.41 16.28
N VAL A 118 -0.19 -11.90 15.92
CA VAL A 118 -1.46 -12.21 16.60
C VAL A 118 -2.16 -13.41 15.96
N GLY A 119 -1.73 -13.84 14.76
CA GLY A 119 -2.29 -14.93 13.98
C GLY A 119 -1.90 -16.33 14.44
#